data_AF-A0A926AMB8-F1
#
_entry.id   AF-A0A926AMB8-F1
#
_cell.length_a   1.000
_cell.length_b   1.000
_cell.length_c   1.000
_cell.angle_alpha   90.00
_cell.angle_beta   90.00
_cell.angle_gamma   90.00
#
_symmetry.space_group_name_H-M   'P 1'
#
loop_
_entity.id
_entity.type
_entity.pdbx_description
1 polymer ?
#
loop_
_entity_poly.entity_id
_entity_poly.type
_entity_poly.pdbx_seq_one_letter_code
_entity_poly.pdbx_strand_id
1 'polypeptide(L)'
;NLDLQAEVNIARPFTYSHESNQTSYAHYNQALAHPVGANFREFVGIARYQALKKLNLTAKLIVTEYGTDSTKTGASFGKDVTKSYNQRIGDYGFSIGSGIKTQLLYLDFTASYQLKQNLFIDFRQLFRRLESDLSSQNNSAVVTSLALRLNIAPREQVF
;
A
#
# COMPACT_ATOMS: atom_id res chain seq x y z
N ASN A 1 19.84 18.42 -5.85
CA ASN A 1 19.92 17.35 -4.82
C ASN A 1 18.58 17.04 -4.15
N LEU A 2 17.45 17.57 -4.62
CA LEU A 2 16.12 17.22 -4.14
C LEU A 2 15.33 16.68 -5.33
N ASP A 3 14.75 15.51 -5.17
CA ASP A 3 13.84 14.87 -6.11
C ASP A 3 12.50 14.64 -5.40
N LEU A 4 11.42 15.01 -6.07
CA LEU A 4 10.05 14.88 -5.57
C LEU A 4 9.22 14.12 -6.59
N GLN A 5 8.50 13.12 -6.11
CA GLN A 5 7.58 12.31 -6.90
C GLN A 5 6.22 12.28 -6.21
N ALA A 6 5.16 12.41 -7.00
CA ALA A 6 3.79 12.28 -6.53
C ALA A 6 3.01 11.41 -7.53
N GLU A 7 2.25 10.44 -7.00
CA GLU A 7 1.44 9.53 -7.78
C GLU A 7 0.05 9.40 -7.16
N VAL A 8 -0.95 9.20 -8.01
CA VAL A 8 -2.32 8.95 -7.62
C VAL A 8 -2.80 7.70 -8.34
N ASN A 9 -3.21 6.69 -7.58
CA ASN A 9 -3.74 5.44 -8.09
C ASN A 9 -5.20 5.30 -7.68
N ILE A 10 -6.08 5.00 -8.63
CA ILE A 10 -7.52 4.88 -8.36
C ILE A 10 -8.06 3.68 -9.13
N ALA A 11 -8.75 2.78 -8.43
CA ALA A 11 -9.47 1.67 -9.03
C ALA A 11 -10.89 1.57 -8.45
N ARG A 12 -11.89 1.48 -9.33
CA ARG A 12 -13.29 1.32 -8.92
C ARG A 12 -13.51 -0.07 -8.29
N PRO A 13 -14.58 -0.24 -7.50
CA PRO A 13 -15.03 -1.57 -7.08
C PRO A 13 -15.15 -2.54 -8.26
N PHE A 14 -14.75 -3.79 -8.07
CA PHE A 14 -14.85 -4.90 -9.03
C PHE A 14 -13.97 -4.81 -10.29
N THR A 15 -13.09 -3.81 -10.42
CA THR A 15 -12.27 -3.57 -11.64
C THR A 15 -11.44 -4.78 -12.08
N TYR A 16 -10.99 -5.61 -11.14
CA TYR A 16 -10.11 -6.77 -11.40
C TYR A 16 -10.77 -8.12 -11.06
N SER A 17 -12.05 -8.10 -10.67
CA SER A 17 -12.83 -9.28 -10.33
C SER A 17 -13.46 -9.87 -11.60
N HIS A 18 -13.73 -11.17 -11.59
CA HIS A 18 -14.45 -11.84 -12.68
C HIS A 18 -15.64 -12.65 -12.15
N GLU A 19 -16.45 -13.25 -13.04
CA GLU A 19 -17.61 -14.07 -12.64
C GLU A 19 -17.19 -15.34 -11.90
N SER A 20 -16.01 -15.86 -12.24
CA SER A 20 -15.39 -17.04 -11.66
C SER A 20 -14.07 -16.63 -11.01
N ASN A 21 -13.80 -17.17 -9.82
CA ASN A 21 -12.59 -16.85 -9.08
C ASN A 21 -11.31 -17.25 -9.86
N GLN A 22 -11.38 -18.30 -10.68
CA GLN A 22 -10.27 -18.80 -11.50
C GLN A 22 -9.89 -17.87 -12.66
N THR A 23 -10.78 -16.96 -13.04
CA THR A 23 -10.61 -16.03 -14.18
C THR A 23 -10.43 -14.58 -13.74
N SER A 24 -10.30 -14.35 -12.43
CA SER A 24 -9.96 -13.04 -11.87
C SER A 24 -8.50 -12.66 -12.19
N TYR A 25 -8.16 -11.36 -12.08
CA TYR A 25 -6.81 -10.87 -12.32
C TYR A 25 -5.87 -11.09 -11.12
N ALA A 26 -5.77 -12.36 -10.70
CA ALA A 26 -5.00 -12.80 -9.55
C ALA A 26 -4.28 -14.12 -9.84
N HIS A 27 -3.13 -14.33 -9.19
CA HIS A 27 -2.39 -15.59 -9.23
C HIS A 27 -1.90 -15.90 -7.81
N TYR A 28 -1.99 -17.15 -7.37
CA TYR A 28 -1.71 -17.54 -5.97
C TYR A 28 -2.42 -16.68 -4.91
N ASN A 29 -3.67 -16.26 -5.19
CA ASN A 29 -4.46 -15.35 -4.33
C ASN A 29 -3.80 -13.98 -4.07
N GLN A 30 -2.90 -13.56 -4.96
CA GLN A 30 -2.32 -12.23 -4.97
C GLN A 30 -2.82 -11.48 -6.21
N ALA A 31 -3.24 -10.24 -6.03
CA ALA A 31 -3.63 -9.38 -7.13
C ALA A 31 -2.42 -9.12 -8.02
N LEU A 32 -2.57 -9.30 -9.33
CA LEU A 32 -1.48 -9.03 -10.29
C LEU A 32 -1.37 -7.54 -10.65
N ALA A 33 -2.42 -6.76 -10.40
CA ALA A 33 -2.47 -5.33 -10.68
C ALA A 33 -1.93 -4.52 -9.48
N HIS A 34 -2.82 -4.09 -8.58
CA HIS A 34 -2.43 -3.34 -7.40
C HIS A 34 -2.44 -4.23 -6.15
N PRO A 35 -1.44 -4.16 -5.26
CA PRO A 35 -1.38 -5.01 -4.05
C PRO A 35 -2.59 -4.85 -3.12
N VAL A 36 -3.23 -3.68 -3.13
CA VAL A 36 -4.45 -3.40 -2.35
C VAL A 36 -5.71 -4.04 -2.97
N GLY A 37 -5.64 -4.47 -4.24
CA GLY A 37 -6.75 -5.04 -4.99
C GLY A 37 -7.50 -3.99 -5.80
N ALA A 38 -8.83 -3.95 -5.65
CA ALA A 38 -9.71 -2.94 -6.24
C ALA A 38 -10.41 -2.12 -5.15
N ASN A 39 -11.38 -1.28 -5.53
CA ASN A 39 -12.13 -0.44 -4.58
C ASN A 39 -11.23 0.46 -3.72
N PHE A 40 -10.26 1.13 -4.35
CA PHE A 40 -9.32 1.98 -3.63
C PHE A 40 -8.99 3.28 -4.36
N ARG A 41 -8.57 4.27 -3.57
CA ARG A 41 -7.83 5.44 -4.03
C ARG A 41 -6.59 5.58 -3.16
N GLU A 42 -5.48 5.88 -3.79
CA GLU A 42 -4.18 5.99 -3.14
C GLU A 42 -3.46 7.23 -3.63
N PHE A 43 -2.82 7.92 -2.70
CA PHE A 43 -1.87 8.96 -2.98
C PHE A 43 -0.50 8.52 -2.45
N VAL A 44 0.53 8.61 -3.30
CA VAL A 44 1.92 8.33 -2.96
C VAL A 44 2.73 9.61 -3.16
N GLY A 45 3.45 10.04 -2.13
CA GLY A 45 4.42 11.13 -2.20
C GLY A 45 5.79 10.62 -1.76
N ILE A 46 6.82 10.86 -2.55
CA ILE A 46 8.20 10.50 -2.23
C ILE A 46 9.07 11.75 -2.37
N ALA A 47 9.86 12.03 -1.33
CA ALA A 47 10.87 13.06 -1.34
C ALA A 47 12.24 12.44 -1.09
N ARG A 48 13.19 12.64 -2.01
CA ARG A 48 14.56 12.15 -1.92
C ARG A 48 15.51 13.34 -1.87
N TYR A 49 16.31 13.43 -0.82
CA TYR A 49 17.22 14.55 -0.61
C TYR A 49 18.64 14.08 -0.26
N GLN A 50 19.63 14.53 -1.03
CA GLN A 50 21.04 14.31 -0.74
C GLN A 50 21.58 15.50 0.07
N ALA A 51 21.46 15.40 1.40
CA ALA A 51 21.83 16.47 2.34
C ALA A 51 23.34 16.74 2.38
N LEU A 52 24.15 15.68 2.34
CA LEU A 52 25.61 15.71 2.22
C LEU A 52 26.03 14.74 1.13
N LYS A 53 27.24 14.86 0.55
CA LYS A 53 27.73 13.94 -0.50
C LYS A 53 27.60 12.43 -0.17
N LYS A 54 27.57 12.07 1.11
CA LYS A 54 27.47 10.70 1.61
C LYS A 54 26.17 10.38 2.37
N LEU A 55 25.28 11.37 2.56
CA LEU A 55 24.03 11.22 3.33
C LEU A 55 22.81 11.42 2.43
N ASN A 56 22.06 10.34 2.22
CA ASN A 56 20.81 10.31 1.49
C ASN A 56 19.64 10.19 2.46
N LEU A 57 18.64 11.05 2.29
CA LEU A 57 17.39 11.01 3.04
C LEU A 57 16.26 10.71 2.07
N THR A 58 15.36 9.82 2.43
CA THR A 58 14.15 9.49 1.69
C THR A 58 12.97 9.51 2.64
N ALA A 59 11.94 10.28 2.31
CA ALA A 59 10.66 10.27 3.00
C ALA A 59 9.59 9.81 2.00
N LYS A 60 8.75 8.86 2.41
CA LYS A 60 7.65 8.32 1.64
C LYS A 60 6.37 8.41 2.46
N LEU A 61 5.33 8.97 1.85
CA LEU A 61 3.99 9.09 2.40
C LEU A 61 3.05 8.35 1.46
N ILE A 62 2.31 7.39 1.97
CA ILE A 62 1.23 6.72 1.24
C ILE A 62 -0.04 6.86 2.06
N VAL A 63 -1.09 7.35 1.41
CA VAL A 63 -2.43 7.46 1.98
C VAL A 63 -3.36 6.68 1.06
N THR A 64 -3.86 5.56 1.55
CA THR A 64 -4.76 4.67 0.80
C THR A 64 -6.12 4.65 1.49
N GLU A 65 -7.19 4.86 0.75
CA GLU A 65 -8.56 4.60 1.22
C GLU A 65 -9.18 3.50 0.37
N TYR A 66 -9.75 2.49 1.02
CA TYR A 66 -10.42 1.37 0.35
C TYR A 66 -11.61 0.86 1.17
N GLY A 67 -12.52 0.15 0.51
CA GLY A 67 -13.67 -0.47 1.19
C GLY A 67 -13.46 -1.97 1.36
N THR A 68 -13.33 -2.45 2.60
CA THR A 68 -13.13 -3.87 2.88
C THR A 68 -14.44 -4.64 2.83
N ASP A 69 -14.42 -5.83 2.23
CA ASP A 69 -15.59 -6.71 2.22
C ASP A 69 -15.91 -7.20 3.64
N SER A 70 -17.20 -7.20 3.99
CA SER A 70 -17.65 -7.78 5.26
C SER A 70 -17.61 -9.31 5.20
N THR A 71 -16.88 -9.94 6.12
CA THR A 71 -16.84 -11.41 6.26
C THR A 71 -18.18 -12.00 6.71
N LYS A 72 -19.11 -11.18 7.23
CA LYS A 72 -20.39 -11.66 7.81
C LYS A 72 -21.48 -11.95 6.78
N THR A 73 -21.50 -11.22 5.67
CA THR A 73 -22.58 -11.32 4.67
C THR A 73 -22.20 -12.22 3.48
N GLY A 74 -20.91 -12.56 3.32
CA GLY A 74 -20.41 -13.24 2.13
C GLY A 74 -20.48 -12.40 0.85
N ALA A 75 -20.97 -11.16 0.95
CA ALA A 75 -21.12 -10.25 -0.16
C ALA A 75 -19.78 -9.64 -0.56
N SER A 76 -19.60 -9.46 -1.87
CA SER A 76 -18.47 -8.72 -2.43
C SER A 76 -18.85 -7.25 -2.58
N PHE A 77 -18.03 -6.37 -2.01
CA PHE A 77 -18.04 -4.93 -2.25
C PHE A 77 -16.93 -4.52 -3.24
N GLY A 78 -16.29 -5.51 -3.87
CA GLY A 78 -15.40 -5.32 -5.01
C GLY A 78 -13.98 -4.92 -4.67
N LYS A 79 -13.51 -5.14 -3.42
CA LYS A 79 -12.09 -5.02 -3.06
C LYS A 79 -11.33 -6.29 -3.34
N ASP A 80 -11.87 -7.43 -2.89
CA ASP A 80 -11.25 -8.73 -3.07
C ASP A 80 -11.39 -9.18 -4.52
N VAL A 81 -10.28 -9.12 -5.25
CA VAL A 81 -10.22 -9.50 -6.66
C VAL A 81 -10.50 -10.99 -6.87
N THR A 82 -10.26 -11.81 -5.85
CA THR A 82 -10.45 -13.27 -5.91
C THR A 82 -11.91 -13.68 -5.74
N LYS A 83 -12.79 -12.76 -5.33
CA LYS A 83 -14.23 -13.02 -5.22
C LYS A 83 -14.96 -12.69 -6.50
N SER A 84 -15.97 -13.52 -6.78
CA SER A 84 -16.88 -13.30 -7.90
C SER A 84 -17.66 -12.00 -7.75
N TYR A 85 -17.73 -11.20 -8.81
CA TYR A 85 -18.57 -10.01 -8.82
C TYR A 85 -20.08 -10.33 -8.78
N ASN A 86 -20.48 -11.59 -9.03
CA ASN A 86 -21.88 -12.01 -8.93
C ASN A 86 -22.37 -12.09 -7.47
N GLN A 87 -21.44 -12.05 -6.50
CA GLN A 87 -21.75 -11.98 -5.07
C GLN A 87 -22.00 -10.53 -4.60
N ARG A 88 -22.18 -9.59 -5.52
CA ARG A 88 -22.58 -8.21 -5.21
C ARG A 88 -24.03 -8.15 -4.74
N ILE A 89 -24.34 -7.24 -3.84
CA ILE A 89 -25.69 -7.04 -3.28
C ILE A 89 -26.65 -6.26 -4.18
N GLY A 90 -26.18 -5.79 -5.34
CA GLY A 90 -26.96 -5.05 -6.33
C GLY A 90 -26.10 -4.69 -7.55
N ASP A 91 -26.69 -4.10 -8.59
CA ASP A 91 -25.96 -3.74 -9.81
C ASP A 91 -25.37 -2.32 -9.79
N TYR A 92 -25.90 -1.45 -8.94
CA TYR A 92 -25.53 -0.03 -8.84
C TYR A 92 -25.33 0.41 -7.38
N GLY A 93 -24.73 1.59 -7.20
CA GLY A 93 -24.56 2.21 -5.87
C GLY A 93 -23.22 1.93 -5.19
N PHE A 94 -22.27 1.29 -5.88
CA PHE A 94 -20.91 1.09 -5.38
C PHE A 94 -20.01 2.26 -5.76
N SER A 95 -19.36 2.84 -4.76
CA SER A 95 -18.33 3.86 -4.90
C SER A 95 -17.04 3.37 -4.24
N ILE A 96 -15.94 4.08 -4.48
CA ILE A 96 -14.69 3.80 -3.75
C ILE A 96 -14.95 3.95 -2.25
N GLY A 97 -14.54 2.96 -1.47
CA GLY A 97 -14.81 2.88 -0.03
C GLY A 97 -16.13 2.17 0.34
N SER A 98 -16.88 1.63 -0.63
CA SER A 98 -18.07 0.82 -0.34
C SER A 98 -17.72 -0.46 0.42
N GLY A 99 -18.58 -0.85 1.37
CA GLY A 99 -18.30 -1.93 2.32
C GLY A 99 -17.93 -1.34 3.68
N ILE A 100 -16.84 -1.83 4.28
CA ILE A 100 -16.26 -1.26 5.49
C ILE A 100 -15.18 -0.27 5.07
N LYS A 101 -15.44 1.03 5.20
CA LYS A 101 -14.46 2.03 4.80
C LYS A 101 -13.21 1.91 5.67
N THR A 102 -12.04 1.84 5.04
CA THR A 102 -10.75 1.69 5.69
C THR A 102 -9.76 2.70 5.11
N GLN A 103 -9.06 3.41 5.97
CA GLN A 103 -8.01 4.36 5.65
C GLN A 103 -6.68 3.82 6.19
N LEU A 104 -5.67 3.81 5.34
CA LEU A 104 -4.31 3.39 5.65
C LEU A 104 -3.36 4.56 5.43
N LEU A 105 -2.75 5.02 6.50
CA LEU A 105 -1.62 5.94 6.49
C LEU A 105 -0.33 5.14 6.64
N TYR A 106 0.62 5.36 5.74
CA TYR A 106 1.93 4.74 5.76
C TYR A 106 2.99 5.84 5.55
N LEU A 107 3.81 6.06 6.57
CA LEU A 107 4.89 7.03 6.56
C LEU A 107 6.21 6.30 6.78
N ASP A 108 7.13 6.43 5.84
CA ASP A 108 8.43 5.78 5.87
C ASP A 108 9.53 6.83 5.71
N PHE A 109 10.42 6.89 6.69
CA PHE A 109 11.61 7.72 6.65
C PHE A 109 12.84 6.83 6.67
N THR A 110 13.73 7.04 5.71
CA THR A 110 15.00 6.32 5.60
C THR A 110 16.15 7.32 5.46
N ALA A 111 17.15 7.18 6.33
CA ALA A 111 18.43 7.89 6.26
C ALA A 111 19.54 6.88 5.97
N SER A 112 20.26 7.08 4.86
CA SER A 112 21.34 6.21 4.41
C SER A 112 22.66 6.98 4.36
N TYR A 113 23.66 6.52 5.10
CA TYR A 113 24.98 7.12 5.15
C TYR A 113 26.06 6.18 4.62
N GLN A 114 26.86 6.67 3.66
CA GLN A 114 27.98 5.93 3.10
C GLN A 114 29.24 6.10 3.94
N LEU A 115 29.59 5.07 4.73
CA LEU A 115 30.81 5.06 5.56
C LEU A 115 32.09 4.95 4.71
N LYS A 116 32.12 3.95 3.83
CA LYS A 116 33.22 3.66 2.89
C LYS A 116 32.62 3.37 1.51
N GLN A 117 33.49 3.21 0.51
CA GLN A 117 33.04 2.88 -0.84
C GLN A 117 32.18 1.61 -0.79
N ASN A 118 30.92 1.75 -1.25
CA ASN A 118 29.88 0.73 -1.22
C ASN A 118 29.50 0.14 0.16
N LEU A 119 29.86 0.78 1.27
CA LEU A 119 29.41 0.41 2.62
C LEU A 119 28.47 1.49 3.17
N PHE A 120 27.23 1.10 3.45
CA PHE A 120 26.16 1.98 3.91
C PHE A 120 25.65 1.56 5.28
N ILE A 121 25.33 2.54 6.12
CA ILE A 121 24.48 2.39 7.30
C ILE A 121 23.14 3.01 6.96
N ASP A 122 22.07 2.25 7.17
CA ASP A 122 20.71 2.77 7.03
C ASP A 122 20.01 2.78 8.38
N PHE A 123 19.34 3.88 8.64
CA PHE A 123 18.32 4.00 9.65
C PHE A 123 16.98 4.18 8.96
N ARG A 124 15.99 3.36 9.32
CA ARG A 124 14.65 3.46 8.78
C ARG A 124 13.60 3.42 9.88
N GLN A 125 12.64 4.33 9.79
CA GLN A 125 11.53 4.48 10.70
C GLN A 125 10.23 4.42 9.91
N LEU A 126 9.41 3.43 10.20
CA LEU A 126 8.13 3.20 9.58
C LEU A 126 7.00 3.45 10.58
N PHE A 127 6.02 4.25 10.19
CA PHE A 127 4.76 4.43 10.89
C PHE A 127 3.62 3.99 9.99
N ARG A 128 2.78 3.09 10.47
CA ARG A 128 1.62 2.60 9.75
C ARG A 128 0.40 2.69 10.65
N ARG A 129 -0.64 3.40 10.22
CA ARG A 129 -1.92 3.53 10.93
C ARG A 129 -3.04 3.14 10.00
N LEU A 130 -3.86 2.19 10.45
CA LEU A 130 -5.03 1.69 9.75
C LEU A 130 -6.24 2.00 10.60
N GLU A 131 -7.18 2.75 10.04
CA GLU A 131 -8.45 3.11 10.64
C GLU A 131 -9.57 2.58 9.78
N SER A 132 -10.57 1.98 10.41
CA SER A 132 -11.69 1.35 9.75
C SER A 132 -12.97 1.75 10.46
N ASP A 133 -14.09 1.80 9.74
CA ASP A 133 -15.42 2.01 10.35
C ASP A 133 -15.74 0.94 11.40
N LEU A 134 -15.11 -0.24 11.29
CA LEU A 134 -15.08 -1.22 12.36
C LEU A 134 -13.85 -1.02 13.24
N SER A 135 -14.04 -0.52 14.46
CA SER A 135 -12.96 -0.31 15.43
C SER A 135 -12.14 -1.56 15.73
N SER A 136 -12.71 -2.76 15.57
CA SER A 136 -11.99 -4.04 15.75
C SER A 136 -10.90 -4.28 14.70
N GLN A 137 -10.93 -3.56 13.58
CA GLN A 137 -9.94 -3.66 12.51
C GLN A 137 -8.86 -2.58 12.61
N ASN A 138 -8.98 -1.62 13.53
CA ASN A 138 -8.00 -0.56 13.70
C ASN A 138 -6.65 -1.13 14.14
N ASN A 139 -5.57 -0.63 13.55
CA ASN A 139 -4.23 -1.09 13.88
C ASN A 139 -3.21 0.03 13.67
N SER A 140 -2.28 0.18 14.62
CA SER A 140 -1.15 1.08 14.50
C SER A 140 0.14 0.31 14.75
N ALA A 141 1.12 0.48 13.87
CA ALA A 141 2.44 -0.12 13.98
C ALA A 141 3.52 0.94 13.80
N VAL A 142 4.57 0.82 14.60
CA VAL A 142 5.78 1.62 14.48
C VAL A 142 6.95 0.64 14.42
N VAL A 143 7.75 0.72 13.37
CA VAL A 143 8.90 -0.17 13.16
C VAL A 143 10.14 0.67 12.98
N THR A 144 11.11 0.46 13.86
CA THR A 144 12.44 1.07 13.77
C THR A 144 13.43 0.01 13.34
N SER A 145 14.28 0.33 12.37
CA SER A 145 15.26 -0.61 11.82
C SER A 145 16.60 0.07 11.59
N LEU A 146 17.66 -0.69 11.85
CA LEU A 146 19.04 -0.34 11.57
C LEU A 146 19.64 -1.45 10.70
N ALA A 147 20.30 -1.08 9.60
CA ALA A 147 20.88 -2.04 8.68
C ALA A 147 22.28 -1.61 8.22
N LEU A 148 23.14 -2.60 7.97
CA LEU A 148 24.43 -2.43 7.31
C LEU A 148 24.33 -3.06 5.92
N ARG A 149 24.61 -2.29 4.87
CA ARG A 149 24.63 -2.77 3.48
C ARG A 149 26.01 -2.66 2.88
N LEU A 150 26.49 -3.74 2.27
CA LEU A 150 27.77 -3.78 1.54
C LEU A 150 27.53 -4.23 0.10
N ASN A 151 27.97 -3.41 -0.87
CA ASN A 151 27.89 -3.70 -2.31
C ASN A 151 26.49 -4.07 -2.81
N ILE A 152 25.42 -3.64 -2.14
CA ILE A 152 24.05 -3.98 -2.51
C ILE A 152 23.13 -2.76 -2.54
N ALA A 153 22.30 -2.70 -3.57
CA ALA A 153 21.25 -1.69 -3.70
C ALA A 153 20.24 -1.81 -2.55
N PRO A 154 19.62 -0.69 -2.12
CA PRO A 154 18.56 -0.74 -1.13
C PRO A 154 17.37 -1.52 -1.70
N ARG A 155 16.79 -2.41 -0.90
CA ARG A 155 15.55 -3.10 -1.24
C ARG A 155 14.37 -2.27 -0.74
N GLU A 156 13.60 -1.70 -1.66
CA GLU A 156 12.30 -1.14 -1.32
C GLU A 156 11.27 -2.29 -1.25
N GLN A 157 10.56 -2.40 -0.13
CA GLN A 157 9.56 -3.46 0.13
C GLN A 157 8.13 -2.94 0.03
N VAL A 158 7.96 -1.77 -0.57
CA VAL A 158 6.65 -1.18 -0.78
C VAL A 158 6.37 -1.39 -2.26
N PHE A 159 5.24 -2.05 -2.54
CA PHE A 159 4.86 -2.80 -3.75
C PHE A 159 5.32 -4.26 -3.75
#